data_AF-A0A1G3WQ76-F1
#
_entry.id   AF-A0A1G3WQ76-F1
#
_cell.length_a   1.000
_cell.length_b   1.000
_cell.length_c   1.000
_cell.angle_alpha   90.00
_cell.angle_beta   90.00
_cell.angle_gamma   90.00
#
_symmetry.space_group_name_H-M   'P 1'
#
loop_
_entity.id
_entity.type
_entity.pdbx_description
1 polymer ?
#
loop_
_entity_poly.entity_id
_entity_poly.type
_entity_poly.pdbx_seq_one_letter_code
_entity_poly.pdbx_strand_id
1 'polypeptide(L)'
;MKINYVTQPTELSILLERHRRKPAVYETAKLAFLGVDGYDVYNISSEFTWKDKRYIAGRVERRDSEISHVRFFEKIDLACYRLTSGGIELFQDPCVTVIDGALFVGGTQIHPGHDRHIVAWNTAFYAGPGLTTLVKVAAAPAKMKDVRVERMGDLHVFTRPQGGSAGAGTIGYYRTHDLTGVNPTAIEQAPLLFTQFPPGCWGGVNQILPLDNGLLGIVGHIATMSEGDVRHYYGMSFVFDPITRQSTEVEILCERRDFQDGAAKRPDLVDVVFLGGLVRHDNGTATLFTGLSDAEAHSAIIDDPFLKYERE
;
A
#
# COMPACT_ATOMS: atom_id res chain seq x y z
N MET A 1 23.30 15.40 3.68
CA MET A 1 22.69 15.10 5.00
C MET A 1 23.24 13.78 5.57
N LYS A 2 23.52 13.68 6.88
CA LYS A 2 23.85 12.38 7.50
C LYS A 2 22.54 11.66 7.86
N ILE A 3 22.24 10.57 7.16
CA ILE A 3 21.05 9.75 7.45
C ILE A 3 21.33 8.94 8.71
N ASN A 4 20.39 8.96 9.66
CA ASN A 4 20.45 8.15 10.86
C ASN A 4 19.67 6.85 10.62
N TYR A 5 20.40 5.77 10.36
CA TYR A 5 19.81 4.45 10.23
C TYR A 5 19.57 3.81 11.61
N VAL A 6 18.46 3.08 11.72
CA VAL A 6 18.15 2.33 12.95
C VAL A 6 18.75 0.94 12.91
N THR A 7 19.13 0.44 14.08
CA THR A 7 19.60 -0.94 14.27
C THR A 7 18.57 -1.82 14.98
N GLN A 8 17.54 -1.22 15.56
CA GLN A 8 16.43 -1.88 16.24
C GLN A 8 15.14 -1.10 15.98
N PRO A 9 13.98 -1.79 15.96
CA PRO A 9 12.69 -1.14 15.82
C PRO A 9 12.32 -0.33 17.07
N THR A 10 11.53 0.72 16.88
CA THR A 10 10.94 1.51 17.96
C THR A 10 9.57 0.96 18.33
N GLU A 11 9.27 0.92 19.63
CA GLU A 11 7.99 0.47 20.15
C GLU A 11 6.82 1.25 19.54
N LEU A 12 5.77 0.54 19.12
CA LEU A 12 4.61 1.12 18.45
C LEU A 12 3.91 2.18 19.31
N SER A 13 3.86 2.00 20.63
CA SER A 13 3.28 2.97 21.56
C SER A 13 4.01 4.32 21.51
N ILE A 14 5.33 4.32 21.38
CA ILE A 14 6.15 5.53 21.27
C ILE A 14 5.91 6.20 19.91
N LEU A 15 5.85 5.41 18.83
CA LEU A 15 5.56 5.92 17.48
C LEU A 15 4.19 6.61 17.42
N LEU A 16 3.17 5.99 18.02
CA LEU A 16 1.83 6.56 18.12
C LEU A 16 1.82 7.81 19.02
N GLU A 17 2.48 7.79 20.18
CA GLU A 17 2.58 8.97 21.05
C GLU A 17 3.18 10.18 20.32
N ARG A 18 4.23 9.97 19.52
CA ARG A 18 4.86 11.03 18.72
C ARG A 18 3.90 11.61 17.69
N HIS A 19 3.22 10.76 16.92
CA HIS A 19 2.20 11.19 15.94
C HIS A 19 1.09 12.00 16.62
N ARG A 20 0.55 11.48 17.72
CA ARG A 20 -0.59 12.09 18.42
C ARG A 20 -0.26 13.44 19.06
N ARG A 21 1.02 13.71 19.35
CA ARG A 21 1.49 15.01 19.85
C ARG A 21 1.61 16.06 18.75
N LYS A 22 1.84 15.64 17.52
CA LYS A 22 1.94 16.52 16.35
C LYS A 22 1.26 15.84 15.15
N PRO A 23 -0.08 15.80 15.12
CA PRO A 23 -0.80 15.20 14.02
C PRO A 23 -0.39 15.90 12.72
N ALA A 24 0.09 15.11 11.76
CA ALA A 24 0.53 15.61 10.45
C ALA A 24 -0.60 15.62 9.42
N VAL A 25 -1.86 15.43 9.84
CA VAL A 25 -3.05 15.40 8.98
C VAL A 25 -3.82 16.71 9.13
N TYR A 26 -3.91 17.47 8.04
CA TYR A 26 -4.50 18.82 8.03
C TYR A 26 -5.96 18.85 7.58
N GLU A 27 -6.26 18.09 6.51
CA GLU A 27 -7.55 18.07 5.86
C GLU A 27 -7.83 16.63 5.42
N THR A 28 -9.06 16.16 5.61
CA THR A 28 -9.48 14.83 5.18
C THR A 28 -10.75 14.90 4.33
N ALA A 29 -10.87 13.99 3.38
CA ALA A 29 -12.05 13.87 2.54
C ALA A 29 -12.38 12.39 2.29
N LYS A 30 -13.65 12.04 2.49
CA LYS A 30 -14.20 10.77 2.00
C LYS A 30 -14.32 10.83 0.48
N LEU A 31 -13.83 9.81 -0.21
CA LEU A 31 -13.88 9.74 -1.66
C LEU A 31 -15.21 9.16 -2.12
N ALA A 32 -15.79 9.77 -3.15
CA ALA A 32 -17.02 9.31 -3.80
C ALA A 32 -16.69 8.58 -5.10
N PHE A 33 -17.28 7.39 -5.29
CA PHE A 33 -17.12 6.58 -6.50
C PHE A 33 -18.47 6.38 -7.20
N LEU A 34 -18.55 6.80 -8.45
CA LEU A 34 -19.77 6.69 -9.27
C LEU A 34 -19.72 5.45 -10.17
N GLY A 35 -20.87 4.82 -10.39
CA GLY A 35 -21.03 3.67 -11.30
C GLY A 35 -20.81 2.30 -10.67
N VAL A 36 -20.83 2.21 -9.33
CA VAL A 36 -20.62 0.98 -8.55
C VAL A 36 -21.69 0.80 -7.46
N ASP A 37 -22.93 1.16 -7.78
CA ASP A 37 -24.06 1.08 -6.83
C ASP A 37 -24.19 -0.32 -6.21
N GLY A 38 -24.34 -0.36 -4.88
CA GLY A 38 -24.43 -1.61 -4.10
C GLY A 38 -23.08 -2.22 -3.70
N TYR A 39 -21.96 -1.57 -4.03
CA TYR A 39 -20.61 -1.99 -3.66
C TYR A 39 -19.91 -0.90 -2.86
N ASP A 40 -19.09 -1.31 -1.90
CA ASP A 40 -18.10 -0.46 -1.27
C ASP A 40 -16.86 -0.37 -2.16
N VAL A 41 -16.16 0.77 -2.07
CA VAL A 41 -14.83 0.95 -2.68
C VAL A 41 -13.87 1.40 -1.60
N TYR A 42 -12.84 0.61 -1.37
CA TYR A 42 -11.84 0.83 -0.32
C TYR A 42 -10.51 0.16 -0.71
N ASN A 43 -9.50 0.22 0.17
CA ASN A 43 -8.13 -0.26 -0.06
C ASN A 43 -7.64 0.08 -1.48
N ILE A 44 -7.74 1.37 -1.81
CA ILE A 44 -7.45 1.94 -3.13
C ILE A 44 -5.94 2.04 -3.37
N SER A 45 -5.53 2.28 -4.62
CA SER A 45 -4.19 2.78 -4.92
C SER A 45 -4.06 4.27 -4.58
N SER A 46 -2.84 4.80 -4.59
CA SER A 46 -2.65 6.25 -4.79
C SER A 46 -3.22 6.69 -6.14
N GLU A 47 -3.52 7.98 -6.27
CA GLU A 47 -3.87 8.58 -7.55
C GLU A 47 -2.67 8.50 -8.50
N PHE A 48 -2.92 8.08 -9.74
CA PHE A 48 -1.90 7.97 -10.78
C PHE A 48 -2.36 8.67 -12.06
N THR A 49 -1.39 9.20 -12.81
CA THR A 49 -1.65 9.82 -14.12
C THR A 49 -1.36 8.82 -15.23
N TRP A 50 -2.29 8.68 -16.16
CA TRP A 50 -2.14 7.85 -17.35
C TRP A 50 -2.78 8.54 -18.55
N LYS A 51 -2.00 8.76 -19.62
CA LYS A 51 -2.48 9.43 -20.85
C LYS A 51 -3.26 10.74 -20.55
N ASP A 52 -2.61 11.61 -19.78
CA ASP A 52 -3.10 12.96 -19.39
C ASP A 52 -4.38 12.99 -18.52
N LYS A 53 -4.80 11.83 -18.01
CA LYS A 53 -5.93 11.70 -17.10
C LYS A 53 -5.50 11.11 -15.77
N ARG A 54 -6.21 11.48 -14.70
CA ARG A 54 -5.93 11.01 -13.34
C ARG A 54 -6.90 9.92 -12.95
N TYR A 55 -6.38 8.87 -12.34
CA TYR A 55 -7.12 7.67 -11.99
C TYR A 55 -6.80 7.18 -10.59
N ILE A 56 -7.71 6.39 -10.05
CA ILE A 56 -7.48 5.53 -8.89
C ILE A 56 -7.92 4.10 -9.26
N ALA A 57 -7.16 3.11 -8.82
CA ALA A 57 -7.61 1.72 -8.80
C ALA A 57 -8.22 1.42 -7.42
N GLY A 58 -9.41 0.83 -7.39
CA GLY A 58 -10.09 0.51 -6.13
C GLY A 58 -10.51 -0.94 -6.03
N ARG A 59 -10.40 -1.53 -4.84
CA ARG A 59 -11.08 -2.79 -4.51
C ARG A 59 -12.57 -2.49 -4.40
N VAL A 60 -13.36 -3.13 -5.26
CA VAL A 60 -14.82 -3.03 -5.29
C VAL A 60 -15.40 -4.32 -4.76
N GLU A 61 -16.19 -4.22 -3.70
CA GLU A 61 -16.70 -5.38 -2.97
C GLU A 61 -18.07 -5.10 -2.37
N ARG A 62 -18.94 -6.12 -2.30
CA ARG A 62 -20.14 -5.99 -1.48
C ARG A 62 -19.77 -6.04 0.01
N ARG A 63 -20.45 -5.23 0.83
CA ARG A 63 -20.24 -5.19 2.29
C ARG A 63 -20.18 -6.57 2.94
N ASP A 64 -21.07 -7.47 2.52
CA ASP A 64 -21.30 -8.82 3.04
C ASP A 64 -20.50 -9.94 2.33
N SER A 65 -19.53 -9.59 1.48
CA SER A 65 -18.73 -10.57 0.71
C SER A 65 -17.24 -10.34 0.90
N GLU A 66 -16.42 -11.38 0.66
CA GLU A 66 -14.96 -11.25 0.48
C GLU A 66 -14.56 -11.44 -1.00
N ILE A 67 -15.54 -11.59 -1.90
CA ILE A 67 -15.29 -11.68 -3.35
C ILE A 67 -15.24 -10.28 -3.91
N SER A 68 -14.03 -9.84 -4.26
CA SER A 68 -13.75 -8.51 -4.77
C SER A 68 -13.17 -8.50 -6.17
N HIS A 69 -13.26 -7.33 -6.77
CA HIS A 69 -12.68 -7.03 -8.07
C HIS A 69 -11.95 -5.70 -7.98
N VAL A 70 -10.92 -5.52 -8.80
CA VAL A 70 -10.32 -4.20 -8.99
C VAL A 70 -10.95 -3.52 -10.20
N ARG A 71 -11.31 -2.25 -9.99
CA ARG A 71 -11.81 -1.35 -11.03
C ARG A 71 -10.99 -0.08 -11.04
N PHE A 72 -10.98 0.58 -12.20
CA PHE A 72 -10.35 1.89 -12.38
C PHE A 72 -11.40 2.97 -12.39
N PHE A 73 -11.07 4.12 -11.80
CA PHE A 73 -11.97 5.26 -11.70
C PHE A 73 -11.23 6.52 -12.14
N GLU A 74 -11.80 7.26 -13.09
CA GLU A 74 -11.28 8.54 -13.57
C GLU A 74 -11.69 9.64 -12.60
N LYS A 75 -10.75 10.52 -12.25
CA LYS A 75 -11.04 11.70 -11.43
C LYS A 75 -11.90 12.67 -12.21
N ILE A 76 -13.00 13.10 -11.59
CA ILE A 76 -13.93 14.07 -12.18
C ILE A 76 -14.11 15.32 -11.32
N ASP A 77 -13.71 15.27 -10.05
CA ASP A 77 -13.68 16.40 -9.11
C ASP A 77 -12.63 16.13 -8.01
N LEU A 78 -12.48 17.04 -7.04
CA LEU A 78 -11.48 16.99 -5.97
C LEU A 78 -11.47 15.64 -5.21
N ALA A 79 -12.65 15.15 -4.83
CA ALA A 79 -12.83 13.90 -4.08
C ALA A 79 -13.87 12.96 -4.76
N CYS A 80 -14.06 13.09 -6.07
CA CYS A 80 -15.03 12.29 -6.82
C CYS A 80 -14.41 11.64 -8.04
N TYR A 81 -14.65 10.33 -8.17
CA TYR A 81 -14.15 9.50 -9.25
C TYR A 81 -15.29 8.72 -9.91
N ARG A 82 -15.21 8.50 -11.22
CA ARG A 82 -16.21 7.78 -12.00
C ARG A 82 -15.62 6.50 -12.57
N LEU A 83 -16.36 5.40 -12.43
CA LEU A 83 -15.98 4.11 -12.99
C LEU A 83 -15.65 4.21 -14.48
N THR A 84 -14.57 3.57 -14.89
CA THR A 84 -14.14 3.46 -16.28
C THR A 84 -14.26 2.02 -16.79
N SER A 85 -13.92 1.80 -18.06
CA SER A 85 -13.79 0.46 -18.60
C SER A 85 -12.49 -0.21 -18.17
N GLY A 86 -12.56 -1.54 -18.02
CA GLY A 86 -11.43 -2.36 -17.58
C GLY A 86 -11.52 -2.71 -16.09
N GLY A 87 -10.54 -3.49 -15.65
CA GLY A 87 -10.51 -4.03 -14.29
C GLY A 87 -9.88 -5.41 -14.26
N ILE A 88 -9.70 -5.93 -13.05
CA ILE A 88 -9.12 -7.24 -12.80
C ILE A 88 -10.08 -8.00 -11.89
N GLU A 89 -10.54 -9.16 -12.36
CA GLU A 89 -11.46 -10.02 -11.64
C GLU A 89 -10.74 -10.79 -10.53
N LEU A 90 -11.44 -11.07 -9.43
CA LEU A 90 -10.92 -11.85 -8.30
C LEU A 90 -9.58 -11.28 -7.79
N PHE A 91 -9.62 -9.99 -7.46
CA PHE A 91 -8.43 -9.20 -7.16
C PHE A 91 -8.73 -8.17 -6.06
N GLN A 92 -7.79 -7.97 -5.15
CA GLN A 92 -7.92 -7.09 -3.98
C GLN A 92 -6.72 -6.15 -3.85
N ASP A 93 -6.93 -5.06 -3.13
CA ASP A 93 -5.89 -4.16 -2.61
C ASP A 93 -4.86 -3.72 -3.68
N PRO A 94 -5.31 -3.03 -4.76
CA PRO A 94 -4.46 -2.68 -5.89
C PRO A 94 -3.34 -1.68 -5.53
N CYS A 95 -2.18 -1.88 -6.12
CA CYS A 95 -1.13 -0.88 -6.25
C CYS A 95 -0.84 -0.62 -7.73
N VAL A 96 -0.52 0.62 -8.08
CA VAL A 96 -0.28 1.02 -9.48
C VAL A 96 1.01 1.80 -9.57
N THR A 97 1.83 1.46 -10.56
CA THR A 97 2.99 2.24 -10.99
C THR A 97 3.11 2.17 -12.52
N VAL A 98 4.06 2.91 -13.09
CA VAL A 98 4.40 2.88 -14.51
C VAL A 98 5.82 2.37 -14.64
N ILE A 99 5.98 1.22 -15.31
CA ILE A 99 7.30 0.62 -15.54
C ILE A 99 7.52 0.57 -17.05
N ASP A 100 8.60 1.21 -17.51
CA ASP A 100 9.04 1.24 -18.91
C ASP A 100 7.94 1.68 -19.90
N GLY A 101 7.13 2.65 -19.47
CA GLY A 101 6.04 3.21 -20.28
C GLY A 101 4.78 2.34 -20.37
N ALA A 102 4.68 1.25 -19.60
CA ALA A 102 3.47 0.45 -19.45
C ALA A 102 2.84 0.64 -18.06
N LEU A 103 1.51 0.59 -17.98
CA LEU A 103 0.84 0.46 -16.69
C LEU A 103 1.26 -0.86 -16.06
N PHE A 104 1.58 -0.82 -14.78
CA PHE A 104 1.91 -1.98 -13.98
C PHE A 104 1.04 -1.98 -12.72
N VAL A 105 0.16 -2.98 -12.62
CA VAL A 105 -0.88 -3.07 -11.59
C VAL A 105 -0.64 -4.33 -10.76
N GLY A 106 -0.30 -4.15 -9.50
CA GLY A 106 -0.17 -5.22 -8.51
C GLY A 106 -1.40 -5.30 -7.60
N GLY A 107 -1.53 -6.40 -6.88
CA GLY A 107 -2.57 -6.62 -5.89
C GLY A 107 -2.71 -8.09 -5.53
N THR A 108 -3.63 -8.41 -4.63
CA THR A 108 -3.87 -9.78 -4.18
C THR A 108 -4.84 -10.49 -5.12
N GLN A 109 -4.35 -11.45 -5.90
CA GLN A 109 -5.22 -12.38 -6.61
C GLN A 109 -5.83 -13.36 -5.60
N ILE A 110 -7.14 -13.59 -5.69
CA ILE A 110 -7.88 -14.52 -4.83
C ILE A 110 -8.45 -15.67 -5.63
N HIS A 111 -8.51 -16.83 -4.99
CA HIS A 111 -9.04 -18.07 -5.56
C HIS A 111 -10.13 -18.59 -4.62
N PRO A 112 -11.41 -18.31 -4.91
CA PRO A 112 -12.52 -18.81 -4.12
C PRO A 112 -12.82 -20.28 -4.41
N GLY A 113 -13.26 -21.01 -3.38
CA GLY A 113 -13.85 -22.33 -3.49
C GLY A 113 -15.29 -22.27 -4.01
N HIS A 114 -15.93 -23.45 -4.08
CA HIS A 114 -17.32 -23.58 -4.56
C HIS A 114 -18.33 -22.80 -3.71
N ASP A 115 -18.05 -22.64 -2.41
CA ASP A 115 -18.83 -21.90 -1.43
C ASP A 115 -18.51 -20.39 -1.37
N ARG A 116 -17.65 -19.90 -2.27
CA ARG A 116 -17.15 -18.53 -2.33
C ARG A 116 -16.23 -18.13 -1.16
N HIS A 117 -15.79 -19.05 -0.32
CA HIS A 117 -14.71 -18.78 0.63
C HIS A 117 -13.37 -18.77 -0.11
N ILE A 118 -12.49 -17.81 0.20
CA ILE A 118 -11.15 -17.72 -0.41
C ILE A 118 -10.29 -18.85 0.15
N VAL A 119 -9.83 -19.76 -0.72
CA VAL A 119 -9.00 -20.91 -0.33
C VAL A 119 -7.52 -20.73 -0.66
N ALA A 120 -7.20 -19.85 -1.61
CA ALA A 120 -5.83 -19.48 -1.92
C ALA A 120 -5.74 -18.01 -2.38
N TRP A 121 -4.57 -17.43 -2.19
CA TRP A 121 -4.26 -16.08 -2.62
C TRP A 121 -2.76 -15.94 -2.87
N ASN A 122 -2.38 -14.95 -3.67
CA ASN A 122 -1.00 -14.48 -3.82
C ASN A 122 -1.02 -13.08 -4.41
N THR A 123 0.04 -12.29 -4.19
CA THR A 123 0.24 -11.07 -4.97
C THR A 123 0.46 -11.46 -6.43
N ALA A 124 -0.21 -10.80 -7.36
CA ALA A 124 0.07 -10.93 -8.79
C ALA A 124 0.18 -9.54 -9.43
N PHE A 125 0.82 -9.50 -10.59
CA PHE A 125 1.06 -8.27 -11.32
C PHE A 125 0.58 -8.40 -12.75
N TYR A 126 -0.11 -7.36 -13.21
CA TYR A 126 -0.58 -7.22 -14.58
C TYR A 126 0.06 -6.00 -15.21
N ALA A 127 0.39 -6.06 -16.50
CA ALA A 127 0.94 -4.93 -17.22
C ALA A 127 0.32 -4.77 -18.60
N GLY A 128 0.32 -3.55 -19.13
CA GLY A 128 -0.17 -3.29 -20.48
C GLY A 128 -0.25 -1.81 -20.86
N PRO A 129 -0.57 -1.50 -22.13
CA PRO A 129 -0.62 -0.12 -22.64
C PRO A 129 -1.92 0.64 -22.30
N GLY A 130 -2.81 0.05 -21.50
CA GLY A 130 -4.11 0.62 -21.17
C GLY A 130 -4.89 -0.18 -20.14
N LEU A 131 -5.88 0.47 -19.54
CA LEU A 131 -6.70 -0.05 -18.43
C LEU A 131 -7.51 -1.32 -18.81
N THR A 132 -7.78 -1.52 -20.10
CA THR A 132 -8.56 -2.66 -20.63
C THR A 132 -7.70 -3.77 -21.26
N THR A 133 -6.37 -3.58 -21.32
CA THR A 133 -5.45 -4.47 -22.04
C THR A 133 -4.34 -5.00 -21.13
N LEU A 134 -4.63 -5.11 -19.83
CA LEU A 134 -3.70 -5.61 -18.83
C LEU A 134 -3.59 -7.14 -18.93
N VAL A 135 -2.37 -7.65 -18.96
CA VAL A 135 -2.08 -9.09 -18.95
C VAL A 135 -1.21 -9.44 -17.76
N LYS A 136 -1.41 -10.62 -17.16
CA LYS A 136 -0.61 -11.07 -16.02
C LYS A 136 0.84 -11.29 -16.45
N VAL A 137 1.78 -10.66 -15.77
CA VAL A 137 3.22 -10.71 -16.08
C VAL A 137 4.08 -11.33 -14.98
N ALA A 138 3.63 -11.27 -13.72
CA ALA A 138 4.36 -11.83 -12.59
C ALA A 138 3.43 -12.26 -11.45
N ALA A 139 3.94 -13.07 -10.54
CA ALA A 139 3.24 -13.50 -9.33
C ALA A 139 4.22 -13.81 -8.19
N ALA A 140 3.77 -13.54 -6.96
CA ALA A 140 4.40 -13.99 -5.74
C ALA A 140 4.02 -15.45 -5.42
N PRO A 141 4.74 -16.12 -4.49
CA PRO A 141 4.36 -17.41 -3.98
C PRO A 141 2.96 -17.42 -3.34
N ALA A 142 2.41 -18.62 -3.21
CA ALA A 142 1.15 -18.83 -2.53
C ALA A 142 1.19 -18.23 -1.10
N LYS A 143 0.06 -17.64 -0.71
CA LYS A 143 -0.20 -16.99 0.58
C LYS A 143 0.61 -15.71 0.86
N MET A 144 1.41 -15.20 -0.09
CA MET A 144 2.15 -13.95 0.10
C MET A 144 1.41 -12.73 -0.48
N LYS A 145 0.95 -11.83 0.40
CA LYS A 145 0.43 -10.49 0.06
C LYS A 145 1.55 -9.44 0.14
N ASP A 146 1.23 -8.18 -0.19
CA ASP A 146 2.11 -7.01 0.04
C ASP A 146 3.48 -7.07 -0.64
N VAL A 147 3.55 -7.68 -1.83
CA VAL A 147 4.72 -7.50 -2.72
C VAL A 147 4.55 -6.20 -3.50
N ARG A 148 5.61 -5.38 -3.55
CA ARG A 148 5.64 -4.11 -4.29
C ARG A 148 6.89 -4.02 -5.15
N VAL A 149 6.74 -3.43 -6.32
CA VAL A 149 7.79 -3.30 -7.33
C VAL A 149 7.80 -1.86 -7.82
N GLU A 150 8.97 -1.27 -7.93
CA GLU A 150 9.16 0.08 -8.48
C GLU A 150 10.49 0.18 -9.23
N ARG A 151 10.55 1.06 -10.24
CA ARG A 151 11.71 1.28 -11.10
C ARG A 151 12.52 2.48 -10.60
N MET A 152 13.80 2.25 -10.31
CA MET A 152 14.80 3.31 -10.10
C MET A 152 16.16 2.82 -10.64
N GLY A 153 16.34 2.95 -11.95
CA GLY A 153 17.38 2.20 -12.67
C GLY A 153 17.02 0.72 -12.74
N ASP A 154 17.31 -0.02 -11.67
CA ASP A 154 16.85 -1.40 -11.47
C ASP A 154 15.40 -1.44 -10.96
N LEU A 155 14.79 -2.61 -10.96
CA LEU A 155 13.57 -2.89 -10.21
C LEU A 155 13.91 -3.17 -8.75
N HIS A 156 13.25 -2.43 -7.86
CA HIS A 156 13.28 -2.63 -6.43
C HIS A 156 12.05 -3.41 -6.00
N VAL A 157 12.26 -4.56 -5.38
CA VAL A 157 11.19 -5.48 -5.00
C VAL A 157 11.17 -5.62 -3.49
N PHE A 158 10.08 -5.18 -2.89
CA PHE A 158 9.78 -5.42 -1.48
C PHE A 158 8.78 -6.56 -1.36
N THR A 159 9.02 -7.46 -0.41
CA THR A 159 8.23 -8.68 -0.18
C THR A 159 7.72 -8.71 1.24
N ARG A 160 6.74 -9.57 1.53
CA ARG A 160 6.19 -9.69 2.88
C ARG A 160 5.80 -11.14 3.21
N PRO A 161 6.79 -12.04 3.35
CA PRO A 161 6.53 -13.40 3.82
C PRO A 161 5.94 -13.40 5.24
N GLN A 162 5.27 -14.51 5.56
CA GLN A 162 4.76 -14.82 6.89
C GLN A 162 5.20 -16.24 7.28
N GLY A 163 5.28 -16.51 8.58
CA GLY A 163 5.77 -17.77 9.13
C GLY A 163 7.30 -17.85 9.19
N GLY A 164 7.80 -18.89 9.86
CA GLY A 164 9.24 -19.09 10.06
C GLY A 164 9.93 -17.87 10.68
N SER A 165 11.04 -17.43 10.08
CA SER A 165 11.78 -16.23 10.50
C SER A 165 11.04 -14.91 10.22
N ALA A 166 10.01 -14.92 9.37
CA ALA A 166 9.21 -13.74 9.05
C ALA A 166 8.04 -13.49 10.03
N GLY A 167 7.82 -14.40 11.00
CA GLY A 167 6.80 -14.22 12.03
C GLY A 167 5.40 -13.90 11.48
N ALA A 168 4.75 -12.87 12.03
CA ALA A 168 3.44 -12.41 11.56
C ALA A 168 3.49 -11.60 10.24
N GLY A 169 4.68 -11.22 9.78
CA GLY A 169 4.88 -10.44 8.57
C GLY A 169 6.09 -9.53 8.66
N THR A 170 7.18 -9.92 8.01
CA THR A 170 8.43 -9.15 7.94
C THR A 170 8.69 -8.72 6.51
N ILE A 171 9.15 -7.48 6.31
CA ILE A 171 9.50 -6.98 4.98
C ILE A 171 10.79 -7.65 4.51
N GLY A 172 10.79 -8.18 3.28
CA GLY A 172 11.98 -8.58 2.55
C GLY A 172 12.31 -7.59 1.43
N TYR A 173 13.54 -7.59 0.96
CA TYR A 173 13.96 -6.73 -0.14
C TYR A 173 15.02 -7.38 -1.03
N TYR A 174 14.87 -7.21 -2.34
CA TYR A 174 15.92 -7.45 -3.32
C TYR A 174 15.80 -6.49 -4.52
N ARG A 175 16.82 -6.49 -5.39
CA ARG A 175 16.81 -5.76 -6.66
C ARG A 175 16.98 -6.72 -7.83
N THR A 176 16.41 -6.37 -8.98
CA THR A 176 16.58 -7.10 -10.23
C THR A 176 16.52 -6.15 -11.42
N HIS A 177 17.14 -6.50 -12.55
CA HIS A 177 17.20 -5.60 -13.71
C HIS A 177 15.86 -5.48 -14.45
N ASP A 178 15.10 -6.57 -14.52
CA ASP A 178 13.87 -6.64 -15.32
C ASP A 178 12.79 -7.52 -14.68
N LEU A 179 11.61 -7.51 -15.29
CA LEU A 179 10.42 -8.19 -14.78
C LEU A 179 10.57 -9.72 -14.71
N THR A 180 11.51 -10.34 -15.42
CA THR A 180 11.75 -11.79 -15.32
C THR A 180 12.32 -12.17 -13.95
N GLY A 181 13.02 -11.23 -13.28
CA GLY A 181 13.47 -11.39 -11.91
C GLY A 181 12.38 -11.18 -10.85
N VAL A 182 11.19 -10.76 -11.25
CA VAL A 182 10.01 -10.67 -10.37
C VAL A 182 9.23 -11.98 -10.47
N ASN A 183 9.75 -13.02 -9.82
CA ASN A 183 9.21 -14.37 -9.88
C ASN A 183 9.07 -14.99 -8.47
N PRO A 184 8.27 -16.06 -8.30
CA PRO A 184 7.98 -16.63 -6.98
C PRO A 184 9.25 -16.99 -6.19
N THR A 185 10.24 -17.61 -6.85
CA THR A 185 11.48 -18.05 -6.20
C THR A 185 12.26 -16.87 -5.63
N ALA A 186 12.49 -15.83 -6.43
CA ALA A 186 13.23 -14.64 -6.00
C ALA A 186 12.49 -13.89 -4.88
N ILE A 187 11.16 -13.80 -4.97
CA ILE A 187 10.30 -13.17 -3.96
C ILE A 187 10.36 -13.92 -2.62
N GLU A 188 10.34 -15.26 -2.65
CA GLU A 188 10.41 -16.09 -1.44
C GLU A 188 11.77 -16.01 -0.75
N GLN A 189 12.85 -15.87 -1.54
CA GLN A 189 14.22 -15.83 -1.04
C GLN A 189 14.72 -14.42 -0.67
N ALA A 190 13.89 -13.40 -0.83
CA ALA A 190 14.24 -12.02 -0.54
C ALA A 190 14.73 -11.89 0.93
N PRO A 191 15.98 -11.41 1.17
CA PRO A 191 16.47 -11.34 2.53
C PRO A 191 15.66 -10.33 3.36
N LEU A 192 15.31 -10.74 4.57
CA LEU A 192 14.44 -10.02 5.49
C LEU A 192 15.12 -8.80 6.12
N LEU A 193 14.30 -7.79 6.41
CA LEU A 193 14.65 -6.57 7.13
C LEU A 193 13.99 -6.66 8.53
N PHE A 194 14.81 -6.63 9.59
CA PHE A 194 14.33 -6.84 10.97
C PHE A 194 14.25 -5.57 11.82
N THR A 195 14.52 -4.41 11.22
CA THR A 195 14.65 -3.14 11.96
C THR A 195 13.39 -2.29 11.92
N GLN A 196 12.33 -2.73 11.24
CA GLN A 196 11.12 -1.94 11.01
C GLN A 196 10.05 -2.14 12.09
N PHE A 197 9.85 -3.37 12.57
CA PHE A 197 8.70 -3.72 13.41
C PHE A 197 9.13 -4.27 14.76
N PRO A 198 8.63 -3.71 15.88
CA PRO A 198 8.88 -4.26 17.20
C PRO A 198 8.13 -5.59 17.38
N PRO A 199 8.49 -6.40 18.40
CA PRO A 199 7.78 -7.63 18.72
C PRO A 199 6.26 -7.42 18.85
N GLY A 200 5.47 -8.35 18.31
CA GLY A 200 4.00 -8.26 18.32
C GLY A 200 3.40 -7.32 17.26
N CYS A 201 4.24 -6.66 16.47
CA CYS A 201 3.81 -5.90 15.29
C CYS A 201 4.20 -6.61 14.00
N TRP A 202 3.46 -6.34 12.94
CA TRP A 202 3.81 -6.71 11.56
C TRP A 202 3.52 -5.53 10.63
N GLY A 203 3.93 -5.62 9.39
CA GLY A 203 3.62 -4.59 8.41
C GLY A 203 3.97 -4.98 7.01
N GLY A 204 3.91 -4.02 6.10
CA GLY A 204 4.17 -4.23 4.68
C GLY A 204 4.30 -2.92 3.92
N VAL A 205 4.91 -3.00 2.75
CA VAL A 205 5.02 -1.86 1.83
C VAL A 205 3.74 -1.73 1.02
N ASN A 206 3.21 -0.52 0.92
CA ASN A 206 2.04 -0.18 0.11
C ASN A 206 2.44 0.58 -1.16
N GLN A 207 3.44 1.47 -1.09
CA GLN A 207 4.02 2.20 -2.21
C GLN A 207 5.52 2.44 -1.97
N ILE A 208 6.29 2.41 -3.06
CA ILE A 208 7.72 2.77 -3.10
C ILE A 208 7.80 4.06 -3.91
N LEU A 209 8.53 5.06 -3.42
CA LEU A 209 8.77 6.32 -4.10
C LEU A 209 10.28 6.50 -4.28
N PRO A 210 10.80 6.46 -5.52
CA PRO A 210 12.18 6.87 -5.80
C PRO A 210 12.37 8.33 -5.36
N LEU A 211 13.45 8.60 -4.62
CA LEU A 211 13.83 9.93 -4.17
C LEU A 211 15.00 10.45 -5.01
N ASP A 212 15.13 11.78 -5.11
CA ASP A 212 16.13 12.46 -5.96
C ASP A 212 17.58 12.13 -5.59
N ASN A 213 17.81 11.74 -4.33
CA ASN A 213 19.10 11.35 -3.80
C ASN A 213 19.43 9.85 -3.96
N GLY A 214 18.60 9.09 -4.68
CA GLY A 214 18.77 7.65 -4.93
C GLY A 214 18.35 6.76 -3.76
N LEU A 215 17.67 7.31 -2.75
CA LEU A 215 17.00 6.53 -1.70
C LEU A 215 15.58 6.15 -2.16
N LEU A 216 14.95 5.28 -1.39
CA LEU A 216 13.56 4.89 -1.58
C LEU A 216 12.72 5.37 -0.40
N GLY A 217 11.78 6.26 -0.65
CA GLY A 217 10.71 6.60 0.28
C GLY A 217 9.69 5.46 0.32
N ILE A 218 9.44 4.92 1.50
CA ILE A 218 8.53 3.78 1.67
C ILE A 218 7.30 4.27 2.41
N VAL A 219 6.13 3.98 1.83
CA VAL A 219 4.83 4.16 2.48
C VAL A 219 4.19 2.79 2.63
N GLY A 220 3.62 2.51 3.79
CA GLY A 220 3.13 1.19 4.12
C GLY A 220 2.17 1.17 5.29
N HIS A 221 1.97 -0.01 5.86
CA HIS A 221 1.24 -0.18 7.10
C HIS A 221 2.11 -0.84 8.15
N ILE A 222 1.86 -0.47 9.40
CA ILE A 222 2.27 -1.21 10.59
C ILE A 222 1.01 -1.57 11.36
N ALA A 223 0.97 -2.78 11.91
CA ALA A 223 -0.22 -3.33 12.52
C ALA A 223 0.09 -4.16 13.76
N THR A 224 -0.89 -4.23 14.65
CA THR A 224 -0.90 -5.09 15.82
C THR A 224 -2.32 -5.61 16.07
N MET A 225 -2.47 -6.53 17.02
CA MET A 225 -3.76 -7.13 17.37
C MET A 225 -3.99 -7.03 18.87
N SER A 226 -5.17 -6.59 19.29
CA SER A 226 -5.59 -6.64 20.69
C SER A 226 -6.44 -7.88 20.98
N GLU A 227 -6.89 -8.01 22.23
CA GLU A 227 -7.83 -9.05 22.64
C GLU A 227 -9.09 -9.05 21.75
N GLY A 228 -9.63 -10.25 21.49
CA GLY A 228 -10.79 -10.42 20.61
C GLY A 228 -10.47 -10.38 19.11
N ASP A 229 -9.21 -10.58 18.72
CA ASP A 229 -8.72 -10.52 17.35
C ASP A 229 -8.98 -9.18 16.64
N VAL A 230 -9.11 -8.10 17.42
CA VAL A 230 -9.32 -6.75 16.90
C VAL A 230 -8.01 -6.24 16.31
N ARG A 231 -8.08 -5.81 15.05
CA ARG A 231 -6.94 -5.38 14.26
C ARG A 231 -6.76 -3.88 14.39
N HIS A 232 -5.52 -3.48 14.62
CA HIS A 232 -5.10 -2.08 14.63
C HIS A 232 -4.10 -1.88 13.50
N TYR A 233 -4.45 -1.09 12.49
CA TYR A 233 -3.56 -0.79 11.36
C TYR A 233 -3.35 0.71 11.25
N TYR A 234 -2.09 1.10 11.07
CA TYR A 234 -1.64 2.48 10.99
C TYR A 234 -0.88 2.69 9.71
N GLY A 235 -1.11 3.83 9.06
CA GLY A 235 -0.32 4.27 7.93
C GLY A 235 1.06 4.69 8.42
N MET A 236 2.12 4.23 7.74
CA MET A 236 3.50 4.50 8.16
C MET A 236 4.41 4.81 6.99
N SER A 237 5.56 5.42 7.30
CA SER A 237 6.65 5.64 6.34
C SER A 237 8.02 5.43 6.94
N PHE A 238 8.99 5.16 6.08
CA PHE A 238 10.42 5.24 6.38
C PHE A 238 11.20 5.47 5.08
N VAL A 239 12.49 5.81 5.18
CA VAL A 239 13.39 5.88 4.03
C VAL A 239 14.32 4.67 4.05
N PHE A 240 14.52 4.06 2.89
CA PHE A 240 15.38 2.90 2.69
C PHE A 240 16.52 3.22 1.73
N ASP A 241 17.73 2.83 2.11
CA ASP A 241 18.91 2.93 1.28
C ASP A 241 19.14 1.60 0.56
N PRO A 242 18.96 1.52 -0.77
CA PRO A 242 19.10 0.28 -1.52
C PRO A 242 20.54 -0.22 -1.64
N ILE A 243 21.55 0.63 -1.35
CA ILE A 243 22.97 0.28 -1.39
C ILE A 243 23.38 -0.38 -0.08
N THR A 244 23.12 0.28 1.05
CA THR A 244 23.50 -0.22 2.38
C THR A 244 22.48 -1.22 2.94
N ARG A 245 21.26 -1.23 2.39
CA ARG A 245 20.10 -2.00 2.85
C ARG A 245 19.66 -1.65 4.27
N GLN A 246 19.89 -0.40 4.66
CA GLN A 246 19.49 0.16 5.94
C GLN A 246 18.27 1.05 5.78
N SER A 247 17.52 1.24 6.86
CA SER A 247 16.36 2.13 6.88
C SER A 247 16.46 3.14 8.01
N THR A 248 15.76 4.26 7.85
CA THR A 248 15.44 5.15 8.96
C THR A 248 14.45 4.49 9.91
N GLU A 249 14.21 5.15 11.04
CA GLU A 249 13.10 4.81 11.93
C GLU A 249 11.76 4.90 11.15
N VAL A 250 10.81 4.05 11.53
CA VAL A 250 9.42 4.13 11.06
C VAL A 250 8.74 5.33 11.70
N GLU A 251 7.97 6.07 10.93
CA GLU A 251 7.10 7.15 11.37
C GLU A 251 5.64 6.82 11.06
N ILE A 252 4.72 7.13 11.98
CA ILE A 252 3.28 7.02 11.72
C ILE A 252 2.84 8.25 10.93
N LEU A 253 2.16 8.01 9.81
CA LEU A 253 1.57 9.04 8.97
C LEU A 253 0.13 9.32 9.35
N CYS A 254 -0.63 8.28 9.69
CA CYS A 254 -2.02 8.41 10.10
C CYS A 254 -2.54 7.16 10.84
N GLU A 255 -3.58 7.38 11.63
CA GLU A 255 -4.38 6.39 12.32
C GLU A 255 -5.87 6.60 12.03
N ARG A 256 -6.74 5.63 12.36
CA ARG A 256 -8.14 5.67 11.95
C ARG A 256 -8.86 6.94 12.44
N ARG A 257 -8.54 7.39 13.65
CA ARG A 257 -9.17 8.55 14.30
C ARG A 257 -8.76 9.90 13.71
N ASP A 258 -7.77 9.94 12.81
CA ASP A 258 -7.42 11.16 12.08
C ASP A 258 -8.45 11.51 10.99
N PHE A 259 -9.33 10.56 10.67
CA PHE A 259 -10.37 10.69 9.65
C PHE A 259 -11.76 10.76 10.30
N GLN A 260 -12.73 11.24 9.51
CA GLN A 260 -14.13 11.26 9.93
C GLN A 260 -14.63 9.87 10.34
N ASP A 261 -15.57 9.84 11.29
CA ASP A 261 -16.29 8.62 11.63
C ASP A 261 -16.99 8.05 10.39
N GLY A 262 -17.00 6.74 10.27
CA GLY A 262 -17.45 6.07 9.07
C GLY A 262 -17.75 4.60 9.32
N ALA A 263 -18.24 3.92 8.29
CA ALA A 263 -18.58 2.51 8.40
C ALA A 263 -17.33 1.64 8.60
N ALA A 264 -17.52 0.50 9.26
CA ALA A 264 -16.59 -0.62 9.24
C ALA A 264 -17.27 -1.84 8.62
N LYS A 265 -16.50 -2.67 7.90
CA LYS A 265 -17.01 -3.93 7.35
C LYS A 265 -17.42 -4.91 8.44
N ARG A 266 -16.63 -4.96 9.52
CA ARG A 266 -16.84 -5.81 10.70
C ARG A 266 -16.32 -5.12 11.97
N PRO A 267 -16.78 -5.53 13.17
CA PRO A 267 -16.32 -4.95 14.43
C PRO A 267 -14.81 -5.05 14.66
N ASP A 268 -14.17 -6.14 14.18
CA ASP A 268 -12.72 -6.36 14.34
C ASP A 268 -11.84 -5.45 13.46
N LEU A 269 -12.46 -4.69 12.55
CA LEU A 269 -11.79 -3.81 11.59
C LEU A 269 -12.02 -2.32 11.88
N VAL A 270 -12.59 -1.99 13.03
CA VAL A 270 -12.97 -0.61 13.36
C VAL A 270 -11.76 0.34 13.37
N ASP A 271 -10.57 -0.15 13.74
CA ASP A 271 -9.34 0.63 13.85
C ASP A 271 -8.30 0.27 12.77
N VAL A 272 -8.76 0.17 11.51
CA VAL A 272 -7.92 -0.24 10.38
C VAL A 272 -7.75 0.91 9.39
N VAL A 273 -6.49 1.25 9.11
CA VAL A 273 -6.05 2.11 8.00
C VAL A 273 -5.16 1.28 7.07
N PHE A 274 -5.54 1.15 5.81
CA PHE A 274 -4.72 0.49 4.78
C PHE A 274 -4.36 1.47 3.67
N LEU A 275 -3.08 1.88 3.62
CA LEU A 275 -2.64 2.90 2.69
C LEU A 275 -2.69 2.43 1.23
N GLY A 276 -3.20 3.29 0.36
CA GLY A 276 -3.01 3.18 -1.09
C GLY A 276 -1.69 3.78 -1.56
N GLY A 277 -1.14 4.71 -0.78
CA GLY A 277 0.07 5.47 -1.09
C GLY A 277 -0.18 6.97 -0.95
N LEU A 278 0.74 7.78 -1.45
CA LEU A 278 0.64 9.24 -1.49
C LEU A 278 1.05 9.81 -2.85
N VAL A 279 0.63 11.04 -3.08
CA VAL A 279 1.09 11.91 -4.17
C VAL A 279 1.72 13.14 -3.55
N ARG A 280 3.00 13.40 -3.87
CA ARG A 280 3.77 14.54 -3.37
C ARG A 280 3.43 15.81 -4.16
N HIS A 281 3.47 16.97 -3.50
CA HIS A 281 3.18 18.27 -4.10
C HIS A 281 4.36 19.23 -3.95
N ASP A 282 4.52 20.14 -4.91
CA ASP A 282 5.65 21.09 -4.94
C ASP A 282 5.66 22.10 -3.78
N ASN A 283 4.51 22.30 -3.12
CA ASN A 283 4.38 23.16 -1.94
C ASN A 283 4.89 22.51 -0.65
N GLY A 284 5.45 21.30 -0.72
CA GLY A 284 6.00 20.56 0.42
C GLY A 284 4.97 19.77 1.22
N THR A 285 3.74 19.63 0.71
CA THR A 285 2.74 18.71 1.25
C THR A 285 2.61 17.47 0.38
N ALA A 286 1.82 16.49 0.83
CA ALA A 286 1.42 15.33 0.06
C ALA A 286 -0.06 15.02 0.29
N THR A 287 -0.73 14.44 -0.71
CA THR A 287 -2.04 13.81 -0.53
C THR A 287 -1.85 12.33 -0.29
N LEU A 288 -2.21 11.88 0.90
CA LEU A 288 -2.30 10.47 1.28
C LEU A 288 -3.65 9.90 0.80
N PHE A 289 -3.64 8.66 0.31
CA PHE A 289 -4.84 7.91 -0.06
C PHE A 289 -4.92 6.64 0.79
N THR A 290 -6.09 6.35 1.33
CA THR A 290 -6.25 5.24 2.29
C THR A 290 -7.61 4.55 2.18
N GLY A 291 -7.62 3.24 2.44
CA GLY A 291 -8.80 2.49 2.81
C GLY A 291 -9.00 2.53 4.33
N LEU A 292 -10.22 2.77 4.78
CA LEU A 292 -10.60 2.80 6.18
C LEU A 292 -11.58 1.66 6.49
N SER A 293 -11.23 0.86 7.49
CA SER A 293 -12.10 -0.16 8.09
C SER A 293 -12.73 -1.15 7.10
N ASP A 294 -12.03 -1.42 6.00
CA ASP A 294 -12.47 -2.21 4.85
C ASP A 294 -13.85 -1.82 4.29
N ALA A 295 -14.22 -0.54 4.36
CA ALA A 295 -15.54 -0.08 3.92
C ALA A 295 -15.51 1.24 3.14
N GLU A 296 -14.53 2.10 3.41
CA GLU A 296 -14.48 3.44 2.79
C GLU A 296 -13.09 3.75 2.25
N ALA A 297 -13.01 4.61 1.25
CA ALA A 297 -11.75 5.22 0.83
C ALA A 297 -11.75 6.72 1.17
N HIS A 298 -10.62 7.20 1.65
CA HIS A 298 -10.41 8.58 2.07
C HIS A 298 -9.09 9.11 1.52
N SER A 299 -8.96 10.42 1.48
CA SER A 299 -7.70 11.12 1.28
C SER A 299 -7.41 12.06 2.45
N ALA A 300 -6.13 12.34 2.69
CA ALA A 300 -5.67 13.31 3.66
C ALA A 300 -4.54 14.19 3.09
N ILE A 301 -4.51 15.47 3.46
CA ILE A 301 -3.35 16.34 3.21
C ILE A 301 -2.41 16.26 4.41
N ILE A 302 -1.14 15.96 4.14
CA ILE A 302 -0.06 15.85 5.13
C ILE A 302 1.18 16.63 4.71
N ASP A 303 2.11 16.88 5.63
CA ASP A 303 3.47 17.27 5.23
C ASP A 303 4.11 16.16 4.39
N ASP A 304 4.90 16.51 3.38
CA ASP A 304 5.65 15.51 2.62
C ASP A 304 6.67 14.81 3.55
N PRO A 305 6.50 13.50 3.83
CA PRO A 305 7.32 12.81 4.81
C PRO A 305 8.76 12.60 4.33
N PHE A 306 9.02 12.71 3.03
CA PHE A 306 10.33 12.41 2.43
C PHE A 306 11.15 13.65 2.11
N LEU A 307 10.51 14.81 2.05
CA LEU A 307 11.14 16.06 1.66
C LEU A 307 12.33 16.46 2.54
N LYS A 308 12.28 16.12 3.83
CA LYS A 308 13.38 16.34 4.79
C LYS A 308 14.64 15.52 4.48
N TYR A 309 14.55 14.51 3.61
CA TYR A 309 15.69 13.69 3.19
C TYR A 309 16.32 14.13 1.86
N GLU A 310 15.58 14.90 1.07
CA GLU A 310 16.02 15.43 -0.22
C GLU A 310 16.48 16.89 -0.13
N ARG A 311 15.99 17.65 0.85
CA ARG A 311 16.43 19.02 1.11
C ARG A 311 17.82 19.03 1.74
N GLU A 312 18.69 19.87 1.17
CA GLU A 312 20.03 20.22 1.68
C GLU A 312 19.97 20.97 3.02
#